data_AF-R8BB38-F1
#
_entry.id   AF-R8BB38-F1
#
_cell.length_a   1.000
_cell.length_b   1.000
_cell.length_c   1.000
_cell.angle_alpha   90.00
_cell.angle_beta   90.00
_cell.angle_gamma   90.00
#
_symmetry.space_group_name_H-M   'P 1'
#
loop_
_entity.id
_entity.type
_entity.pdbx_description
1 polymer ?
#
loop_
_entity_poly.entity_id
_entity_poly.type
_entity_poly.pdbx_seq_one_letter_code
_entity_poly.pdbx_strand_id
1 'polypeptide(L)'
;MNVLACKGLAYSTGAYGAKYFSMTDHEIDGFIICEECYEDWVVGMPFESRFSPYSNQQGEDEKWACDLAVPYIRTAVLEKSKHNSWSEFVKCCTTRMSLPACEGIETQSSHCNWYHPRRQIEGMHVCETCYMDKLALTRFADEFERHQPKEGFEGFMDALGERWTCALSDKAINLSAALGAALYQRNFDVFWEAADSITKLVPCTKHGIVRGKWWTVAGGCPDLNVCEACYHGVLLPSGLDRFFEPAERDPTLDIVCNFCPESQRFVEFVDKFAEALDKGVFSYYADHVKTWAGVPICPGIRSRKEARWWGYPDATFCQDCYLSFIADTPLADAVPIRGMYDERTMICQMWSPRMRKMWLATCEAGPPGSTASEGWLAEFRAFARRRLQIYDATVPRIEMMEGMRLIRMEEAMHQGQLSIMYSGMNSMASLAGTTDGYWHGNSSLGWYETEHGATAANMRNNMAAGMAGANRMEDWMQIAQLKTMWLEVE
;
A
#
# COMPACT_ATOMS: atom_id res chain seq x y z
N MET A 1 18.83 27.49 11.51
CA MET A 1 19.25 26.62 10.39
C MET A 1 18.01 25.87 9.91
N ASN A 2 17.84 25.66 8.61
CA ASN A 2 16.65 24.98 8.07
C ASN A 2 17.01 23.50 7.84
N VAL A 3 16.74 22.64 8.82
CA VAL A 3 16.95 21.20 8.74
C VAL A 3 15.77 20.59 7.98
N LEU A 4 16.05 19.71 7.03
CA LEU A 4 15.02 19.04 6.22
C LEU A 4 14.43 17.85 6.97
N ALA A 5 13.11 17.72 6.96
CA ALA A 5 12.39 16.63 7.63
C ALA A 5 12.78 15.25 7.08
N CYS A 6 12.88 14.25 7.95
CA CYS A 6 13.15 12.88 7.55
C CYS A 6 12.01 12.35 6.68
N LYS A 7 12.35 11.67 5.59
CA LYS A 7 11.40 10.97 4.72
C LYS A 7 10.96 9.60 5.28
N GLY A 8 11.42 9.26 6.48
CA GLY A 8 11.19 7.95 7.09
C GLY A 8 11.87 6.85 6.26
N LEU A 9 11.12 5.75 6.04
CA LEU A 9 11.56 4.63 5.20
C LEU A 9 11.42 4.92 3.70
N ALA A 10 10.86 6.06 3.31
CA ALA A 10 10.81 6.46 1.91
C ALA A 10 12.18 6.96 1.43
N TYR A 11 12.53 6.61 0.19
CA TYR A 11 13.78 7.08 -0.40
C TYR A 11 13.75 8.59 -0.66
N SER A 12 14.83 9.27 -0.28
CA SER A 12 15.17 10.60 -0.80
C SER A 12 16.00 10.44 -2.07
N THR A 13 16.07 11.50 -2.89
CA THR A 13 17.03 11.63 -4.00
C THR A 13 17.94 12.83 -3.75
N GLY A 14 19.04 12.97 -4.50
CA GLY A 14 19.94 14.12 -4.36
C GLY A 14 19.24 15.48 -4.52
N ALA A 15 18.16 15.54 -5.31
CA ALA A 15 17.31 16.73 -5.46
C ALA A 15 16.64 17.19 -4.15
N TYR A 16 16.46 16.29 -3.18
CA TYR A 16 15.94 16.65 -1.86
C TYR A 16 16.95 17.46 -1.05
N GLY A 17 18.25 17.24 -1.27
CA GLY A 17 19.33 18.01 -0.62
C GLY A 17 19.50 17.72 0.87
N ALA A 18 19.02 16.57 1.37
CA ALA A 18 19.25 16.17 2.75
C ALA A 18 20.73 15.86 2.99
N LYS A 19 21.24 16.28 4.16
CA LYS A 19 22.55 15.87 4.63
C LYS A 19 22.43 14.56 5.41
N TYR A 20 23.47 13.75 5.33
CA TYR A 20 23.55 12.46 5.98
C TYR A 20 24.77 12.37 6.87
N PHE A 21 24.68 11.54 7.89
CA PHE A 21 25.76 11.17 8.81
C PHE A 21 25.91 9.66 8.78
N SER A 22 27.15 9.18 8.95
CA SER A 22 27.46 7.75 9.08
C SER A 22 28.27 7.49 10.34
N MET A 23 28.40 6.22 10.69
CA MET A 23 29.31 5.78 11.74
C MET A 23 30.76 6.10 11.32
N THR A 24 31.55 6.64 12.24
CA THR A 24 32.93 7.10 11.97
C THR A 24 33.87 5.95 11.62
N ASP A 25 33.72 4.80 12.27
CA ASP A 25 34.58 3.63 12.04
C ASP A 25 33.98 2.67 10.99
N HIS A 26 32.90 3.07 10.31
CA HIS A 26 32.17 2.28 9.31
C HIS A 26 31.83 0.85 9.78
N GLU A 27 31.43 0.69 11.05
CA GLU A 27 31.15 -0.64 11.61
C GLU A 27 29.98 -1.36 10.93
N ILE A 28 29.09 -0.59 10.30
CA ILE A 28 28.00 -1.10 9.48
C ILE A 28 28.09 -0.44 8.11
N ASP A 29 28.37 -1.27 7.09
CA ASP A 29 28.46 -0.80 5.71
C ASP A 29 27.10 -0.26 5.23
N GLY A 30 27.14 0.90 4.57
CA GLY A 30 25.95 1.59 4.08
C GLY A 30 25.07 2.26 5.15
N PHE A 31 25.42 2.22 6.44
CA PHE A 31 24.61 2.85 7.49
C PHE A 31 24.62 4.37 7.40
N ILE A 32 23.44 4.96 7.23
CA ILE A 32 23.25 6.40 7.08
C ILE A 32 22.01 6.91 7.84
N ILE A 33 22.16 8.09 8.43
CA ILE A 33 21.08 8.80 9.10
C ILE A 33 20.97 10.22 8.57
N CYS A 34 19.75 10.71 8.37
CA CYS A 34 19.55 12.08 7.90
C CYS A 34 19.84 13.11 9.01
N GLU A 35 20.09 14.36 8.63
CA GLU A 35 20.39 15.47 9.55
C GLU A 35 19.32 15.64 10.64
N GLU A 36 18.03 15.56 10.32
CA GLU A 36 16.97 15.63 11.35
C GLU A 36 17.11 14.52 12.38
N CYS A 37 17.26 13.27 11.94
CA CYS A 37 17.39 12.16 12.88
C CYS A 37 18.69 12.21 13.69
N TYR A 38 19.76 12.76 13.12
CA TYR A 38 21.00 13.00 13.85
C TYR A 38 20.81 14.05 14.95
N GLU A 39 20.22 15.21 14.62
CA GLU A 39 19.96 16.29 15.57
C GLU A 39 18.99 15.86 16.68
N ASP A 40 17.93 15.11 16.34
CA ASP A 40 16.90 14.73 17.29
C ASP A 40 17.30 13.58 18.22
N TRP A 41 18.08 12.60 17.71
CA TRP A 41 18.31 11.33 18.42
C TRP A 41 19.77 11.07 18.81
N VAL A 42 20.73 11.80 18.22
CA VAL A 42 22.17 11.53 18.41
C VAL A 42 22.88 12.71 19.08
N VAL A 43 22.58 13.94 18.70
CA VAL A 43 23.20 15.13 19.30
C VAL A 43 22.91 15.20 20.79
N GLY A 44 23.95 15.47 21.59
CA GLY A 44 23.89 15.50 23.05
C GLY A 44 23.86 14.11 23.71
N MET A 45 23.81 13.02 22.95
CA MET A 45 23.91 11.66 23.48
C MET A 45 25.38 11.19 23.50
N PRO A 46 25.75 10.21 24.35
CA PRO A 46 27.10 9.65 24.40
C PRO A 46 27.64 9.10 23.07
N PHE A 47 26.77 8.85 22.09
CA PHE A 47 27.12 8.36 20.76
C PHE A 47 27.45 9.45 19.76
N GLU A 48 27.28 10.74 20.08
CA GLU A 48 27.51 11.85 19.12
C GLU A 48 28.88 11.78 18.45
N SER A 49 29.94 11.52 19.22
CA SER A 49 31.31 11.42 18.69
C SER A 49 31.58 10.17 17.83
N ARG A 50 30.60 9.27 17.69
CA ARG A 50 30.68 8.07 16.85
C ARG A 50 30.07 8.28 15.47
N PHE A 51 29.50 9.46 15.24
CA PHE A 51 28.92 9.85 13.97
C PHE A 51 29.71 11.00 13.36
N SER A 52 29.86 10.96 12.04
CA SER A 52 30.48 12.02 11.27
C SER A 52 29.64 12.31 10.03
N PRO A 53 29.67 13.55 9.49
CA PRO A 53 29.04 13.87 8.22
C PRO A 53 29.47 12.87 7.15
N TYR A 54 28.50 12.33 6.41
CA TYR A 54 28.77 11.39 5.34
C TYR A 54 29.48 12.13 4.22
N SER A 55 30.64 11.61 3.82
CA SER A 55 31.55 12.30 2.90
C SER A 55 31.05 12.32 1.45
N ASN A 56 30.20 11.36 1.09
CA ASN A 56 29.63 11.27 -0.25
C ASN A 56 28.40 12.16 -0.34
N GLN A 57 28.33 13.00 -1.37
CA GLN A 57 27.07 13.63 -1.75
C GLN A 57 26.20 12.60 -2.48
N GLN A 58 24.93 12.55 -2.11
CA GLN A 58 23.94 11.73 -2.80
C GLN A 58 23.86 12.15 -4.27
N GLY A 59 24.07 11.21 -5.19
CA GLY A 59 23.90 11.46 -6.62
C GLY A 59 22.45 11.88 -6.96
N GLU A 60 22.25 12.56 -8.09
CA GLU A 60 20.92 13.05 -8.50
C GLU A 60 19.86 11.93 -8.54
N ASP A 61 20.26 10.74 -9.00
CA ASP A 61 19.39 9.55 -9.12
C ASP A 61 19.56 8.53 -7.99
N GLU A 62 20.48 8.75 -7.06
CA GLU A 62 20.71 7.81 -5.95
C GLU A 62 19.58 7.88 -4.93
N LYS A 63 19.14 6.71 -4.45
CA LYS A 63 18.02 6.57 -3.53
C LYS A 63 18.49 6.13 -2.16
N TRP A 64 18.41 7.02 -1.18
CA TRP A 64 18.85 6.76 0.19
C TRP A 64 17.66 6.79 1.15
N ALA A 65 17.68 5.93 2.17
CA ALA A 65 16.69 5.92 3.25
C ALA A 65 17.42 6.07 4.58
N CYS A 66 16.77 6.68 5.57
CA CYS A 66 17.37 6.88 6.88
C CYS A 66 17.24 5.61 7.73
N ASP A 67 18.34 5.07 8.25
CA ASP A 67 18.30 3.85 9.07
C ASP A 67 17.65 4.09 10.44
N LEU A 68 17.75 5.31 10.99
CA LEU A 68 17.01 5.72 12.19
C LEU A 68 15.50 5.89 11.95
N ALA A 69 15.01 5.77 10.71
CA ALA A 69 13.58 5.66 10.48
C ALA A 69 13.02 4.28 10.87
N VAL A 70 13.88 3.26 11.00
CA VAL A 70 13.47 1.94 11.49
C VAL A 70 13.19 2.02 12.99
N PRO A 71 11.97 1.70 13.46
CA PRO A 71 11.57 1.87 14.86
C PRO A 71 12.50 1.18 15.88
N TYR A 72 12.96 -0.04 15.56
CA TYR A 72 13.90 -0.75 16.42
C TYR A 72 15.25 -0.04 16.54
N ILE A 73 15.84 0.39 15.42
CA ILE A 73 17.15 1.08 15.39
C ILE A 73 17.06 2.40 16.16
N ARG A 74 15.97 3.16 15.97
CA ARG A 74 15.69 4.40 16.71
C ARG A 74 15.55 4.18 18.21
N THR A 75 14.86 3.12 18.62
CA THR A 75 14.73 2.80 20.05
C THR A 75 16.04 2.27 20.62
N ALA A 76 16.81 1.52 19.82
CA ALA A 76 18.11 1.00 20.21
C ALA A 76 19.13 2.12 20.45
N VAL A 77 19.16 3.16 19.61
CA VAL A 77 20.09 4.29 19.83
C VAL A 77 19.81 4.97 21.17
N LEU A 78 18.55 5.15 21.54
CA LEU A 78 18.15 5.70 22.83
C LEU A 78 18.51 4.79 24.00
N GLU A 79 18.13 3.52 23.96
CA GLU A 79 18.32 2.61 25.09
C GLU A 79 19.80 2.27 25.32
N LYS A 80 20.58 2.11 24.25
CA LYS A 80 22.00 1.74 24.36
C LYS A 80 22.90 2.94 24.66
N SER A 81 22.50 4.15 24.24
CA SER A 81 23.26 5.38 24.56
C SER A 81 23.22 5.72 26.06
N LYS A 82 22.12 5.44 26.77
CA LYS A 82 22.02 5.62 28.24
C LYS A 82 23.14 4.94 29.02
N HIS A 83 23.64 3.81 28.51
CA HIS A 83 24.72 3.02 29.11
C HIS A 83 26.02 3.10 28.31
N ASN A 84 26.12 4.03 27.35
CA ASN A 84 27.24 4.17 26.42
C ASN A 84 27.70 2.83 25.79
N SER A 85 26.74 1.96 25.48
CA SER A 85 26.98 0.58 25.03
C SER A 85 27.01 0.51 23.50
N TRP A 86 28.02 1.13 22.88
CA TRP A 86 28.14 1.25 21.43
C TRP A 86 28.16 -0.11 20.70
N SER A 87 28.93 -1.08 21.21
CA SER A 87 29.01 -2.42 20.60
C SER A 87 27.66 -3.14 20.56
N GLU A 88 26.84 -2.96 21.59
CA GLU A 88 25.48 -3.52 21.64
C GLU A 88 24.55 -2.81 20.66
N PHE A 89 24.69 -1.48 20.49
CA PHE A 89 23.95 -0.74 19.46
C PHE A 89 24.30 -1.24 18.05
N VAL A 90 25.59 -1.35 17.72
CA VAL A 90 26.05 -1.88 16.42
C VAL A 90 25.47 -3.28 16.20
N LYS A 91 25.55 -4.17 17.19
CA LYS A 91 24.97 -5.52 17.10
C LYS A 91 23.45 -5.48 16.84
N CYS A 92 22.70 -4.65 17.56
CA CYS A 92 21.27 -4.47 17.36
C CYS A 92 20.94 -4.04 15.92
N CYS A 93 21.66 -3.03 15.40
CA CYS A 93 21.49 -2.53 14.04
C CYS A 93 21.81 -3.61 13.00
N THR A 94 22.97 -4.26 13.10
CA THR A 94 23.37 -5.34 12.18
C THR A 94 22.34 -6.46 12.14
N THR A 95 21.84 -6.90 13.31
CA THR A 95 20.78 -7.92 13.37
C THR A 95 19.51 -7.44 12.66
N ARG A 96 19.02 -6.23 12.96
CA ARG A 96 17.78 -5.74 12.35
C ARG A 96 17.92 -5.53 10.84
N MET A 97 19.05 -5.00 10.37
CA MET A 97 19.30 -4.74 8.94
C MET A 97 19.46 -6.03 8.13
N SER A 98 19.84 -7.14 8.77
CA SER A 98 19.89 -8.45 8.12
C SER A 98 18.50 -9.07 7.85
N LEU A 99 17.44 -8.51 8.46
CA LEU A 99 16.08 -9.03 8.35
C LEU A 99 15.28 -8.27 7.27
N PRO A 100 14.53 -8.99 6.41
CA PRO A 100 13.64 -8.35 5.46
C PRO A 100 12.47 -7.64 6.17
N ALA A 101 11.85 -6.69 5.47
CA ALA A 101 10.58 -6.10 5.90
C ALA A 101 9.48 -7.17 5.97
N CYS A 102 8.54 -7.02 6.90
CA CYS A 102 7.39 -7.92 6.98
C CYS A 102 6.33 -7.50 5.94
N GLU A 103 6.08 -8.35 4.95
CA GLU A 103 5.07 -8.10 3.92
C GLU A 103 3.63 -8.40 4.39
N GLY A 104 3.48 -9.02 5.56
CA GLY A 104 2.17 -9.41 6.11
C GLY A 104 1.44 -10.43 5.24
N ILE A 105 2.16 -11.23 4.46
CA ILE A 105 1.62 -12.31 3.65
C ILE A 105 1.79 -13.66 4.36
N GLU A 106 0.96 -14.61 3.96
CA GLU A 106 1.09 -15.98 4.42
C GLU A 106 2.37 -16.61 3.85
N THR A 107 3.27 -17.06 4.72
CA THR A 107 4.55 -17.67 4.35
C THR A 107 4.79 -18.97 5.12
N GLN A 108 5.73 -19.80 4.66
CA GLN A 108 6.10 -21.03 5.35
C GLN A 108 6.65 -20.73 6.75
N SER A 109 6.33 -21.57 7.73
CA SER A 109 6.77 -21.36 9.11
C SER A 109 8.30 -21.37 9.27
N SER A 110 9.03 -22.02 8.36
CA SER A 110 10.50 -22.05 8.31
C SER A 110 11.16 -20.77 7.73
N HIS A 111 10.38 -19.86 7.12
CA HIS A 111 10.94 -18.72 6.39
C HIS A 111 11.59 -17.66 7.28
N CYS A 112 11.23 -17.60 8.56
CA CYS A 112 11.84 -16.70 9.53
C CYS A 112 11.69 -17.24 10.95
N ASN A 113 12.30 -16.57 11.91
CA ASN A 113 12.02 -16.86 13.31
C ASN A 113 10.66 -16.26 13.70
N TRP A 114 9.91 -17.01 14.51
CA TRP A 114 8.58 -16.62 14.97
C TRP A 114 8.54 -16.51 16.49
N TYR A 115 7.64 -15.67 16.96
CA TYR A 115 7.37 -15.40 18.36
C TYR A 115 5.87 -15.56 18.62
N HIS A 116 5.52 -16.01 19.82
CA HIS A 116 4.13 -16.07 20.27
C HIS A 116 4.03 -15.52 21.71
N PRO A 117 2.86 -15.05 22.13
CA PRO A 117 2.64 -14.67 23.52
C PRO A 117 2.87 -15.87 24.46
N ARG A 118 3.44 -15.61 25.64
CA ARG A 118 3.57 -16.61 26.72
C ARG A 118 2.21 -17.08 27.20
N ARG A 119 1.27 -16.13 27.36
CA ARG A 119 -0.16 -16.45 27.52
C ARG A 119 -0.72 -16.80 26.15
N GLN A 120 -0.60 -18.07 25.76
CA GLN A 120 -0.86 -18.53 24.41
C GLN A 120 -2.21 -18.05 23.85
N ILE A 121 -2.16 -17.58 22.61
CA ILE A 121 -3.32 -17.27 21.78
C ILE A 121 -3.21 -18.15 20.54
N GLU A 122 -4.21 -18.98 20.32
CA GLU A 122 -4.24 -19.89 19.17
C GLU A 122 -4.17 -19.10 17.85
N GLY A 123 -3.32 -19.54 16.93
CA GLY A 123 -3.14 -18.91 15.62
C GLY A 123 -2.31 -17.62 15.61
N MET A 124 -1.87 -17.12 16.78
CA MET A 124 -1.14 -15.85 16.85
C MET A 124 0.38 -16.06 16.71
N HIS A 125 0.93 -15.62 15.57
CA HIS A 125 2.36 -15.69 15.27
C HIS A 125 2.91 -14.31 14.90
N VAL A 126 4.06 -13.93 15.43
CA VAL A 126 4.75 -12.67 15.15
C VAL A 126 6.11 -12.98 14.57
N CYS A 127 6.41 -12.50 13.36
CA CYS A 127 7.74 -12.70 12.78
C CYS A 127 8.80 -11.89 13.53
N GLU A 128 10.06 -12.31 13.43
CA GLU A 128 11.19 -11.66 14.09
C GLU A 128 11.31 -10.17 13.77
N THR A 129 11.08 -9.77 12.52
CA THR A 129 11.08 -8.35 12.12
C THR A 129 10.07 -7.54 12.92
N CYS A 130 8.81 -7.98 12.98
CA CYS A 130 7.75 -7.28 13.72
C CYS A 130 7.96 -7.36 15.23
N TYR A 131 8.51 -8.46 15.75
CA TYR A 131 8.90 -8.56 17.15
C TYR A 131 9.96 -7.51 17.48
N MET A 132 11.01 -7.38 16.67
CA MET A 132 12.03 -6.35 16.87
C MET A 132 11.42 -4.95 16.79
N ASP A 133 10.72 -4.62 15.71
CA ASP A 133 10.23 -3.27 15.46
C ASP A 133 9.13 -2.81 16.43
N LYS A 134 8.33 -3.74 16.99
CA LYS A 134 7.14 -3.39 17.78
C LYS A 134 7.18 -3.86 19.24
N LEU A 135 8.04 -4.80 19.61
CA LEU A 135 8.01 -5.45 20.94
C LEU A 135 9.35 -5.47 21.67
N ALA A 136 10.46 -5.80 21.00
CA ALA A 136 11.72 -6.22 21.65
C ALA A 136 12.38 -5.16 22.56
N LEU A 137 12.15 -3.87 22.30
CA LEU A 137 12.63 -2.76 23.13
C LEU A 137 11.48 -2.04 23.83
N THR A 138 10.39 -2.76 24.09
CA THR A 138 9.23 -2.29 24.85
C THR A 138 9.08 -3.09 26.14
N ARG A 139 8.20 -2.62 27.02
CA ARG A 139 7.88 -3.32 28.28
C ARG A 139 7.16 -4.66 28.09
N PHE A 140 6.72 -4.96 26.88
CA PHE A 140 6.03 -6.22 26.55
C PHE A 140 6.95 -7.23 25.86
N ALA A 141 8.25 -6.96 25.73
CA ALA A 141 9.20 -7.92 25.16
C ALA A 141 9.11 -9.29 25.86
N ASP A 142 9.07 -9.27 27.20
CA ASP A 142 9.05 -10.48 28.03
C ASP A 142 7.70 -11.22 28.04
N GLU A 143 6.63 -10.60 27.51
CA GLU A 143 5.31 -11.25 27.34
C GLU A 143 5.28 -12.21 26.14
N PHE A 144 6.33 -12.19 25.31
CA PHE A 144 6.50 -13.05 24.16
C PHE A 144 7.70 -13.99 24.35
N GLU A 145 7.64 -15.13 23.67
CA GLU A 145 8.76 -16.04 23.58
C GLU A 145 8.92 -16.55 22.16
N ARG A 146 10.16 -16.93 21.84
CA ARG A 146 10.51 -17.44 20.52
C ARG A 146 9.94 -18.85 20.35
N HIS A 147 9.24 -19.07 19.25
CA HIS A 147 8.79 -20.38 18.83
C HIS A 147 10.00 -21.30 18.62
N GLN A 148 9.96 -22.48 19.23
CA GLN A 148 10.97 -23.52 19.03
C GLN A 148 10.38 -24.59 18.11
N PRO A 149 10.84 -24.69 16.85
CA PRO A 149 10.38 -25.76 15.97
C PRO A 149 10.83 -27.11 16.53
N LYS A 150 10.04 -28.16 16.26
CA LYS A 150 10.44 -29.53 16.61
C LYS A 150 11.74 -29.89 15.91
N GLU A 151 12.61 -30.62 16.60
CA GLU A 151 13.88 -31.08 16.02
C GLU A 151 13.68 -32.30 15.10
N GLY A 152 14.59 -32.47 14.15
CA GLY A 152 14.66 -33.65 13.29
C GLY A 152 13.77 -33.59 12.03
N PHE A 153 13.67 -34.73 11.34
CA PHE A 153 12.96 -34.84 10.06
C PHE A 153 11.45 -34.55 10.18
N GLU A 154 10.83 -34.93 11.29
CA GLU A 154 9.41 -34.65 11.55
C GLU A 154 9.14 -33.15 11.65
N GLY A 155 9.97 -32.39 12.38
CA GLY A 155 9.83 -30.93 12.46
C GLY A 155 10.09 -30.22 11.13
N PHE A 156 11.01 -30.75 10.31
CA PHE A 156 11.22 -30.25 8.95
C PHE A 156 9.98 -30.49 8.06
N MET A 157 9.36 -31.67 8.14
CA MET A 157 8.15 -31.99 7.38
C MET A 157 6.94 -31.16 7.84
N ASP A 158 6.77 -30.96 9.15
CA ASP A 158 5.74 -30.08 9.71
C ASP A 158 5.91 -28.65 9.17
N ALA A 159 7.13 -28.12 9.19
CA ALA A 159 7.42 -26.76 8.74
C ALA A 159 7.23 -26.52 7.23
N LEU A 160 7.29 -27.57 6.40
CA LEU A 160 6.99 -27.47 4.97
C LEU A 160 5.48 -27.35 4.70
N GLY A 161 4.64 -27.94 5.55
CA GLY A 161 3.19 -27.89 5.44
C GLY A 161 2.56 -26.69 6.13
N GLU A 162 3.18 -26.19 7.19
CA GLU A 162 2.66 -25.08 7.98
C GLU A 162 2.97 -23.71 7.35
N ARG A 163 1.92 -22.88 7.26
CA ARG A 163 2.02 -21.52 6.77
C ARG A 163 1.41 -20.56 7.77
N TRP A 164 2.12 -19.48 8.08
CA TRP A 164 1.72 -18.47 9.05
C TRP A 164 1.71 -17.08 8.44
N THR A 165 0.83 -16.23 8.97
CA THR A 165 0.78 -14.80 8.67
C THR A 165 1.13 -14.01 9.92
N CYS A 166 1.99 -12.99 9.79
CA CYS A 166 2.39 -12.18 10.94
C CYS A 166 1.23 -11.33 11.47
N ALA A 167 0.85 -11.58 12.73
CA ALA A 167 -0.20 -10.91 13.48
C ALA A 167 0.09 -9.42 13.76
N LEU A 168 1.35 -9.01 13.71
CA LEU A 168 1.78 -7.62 13.93
C LEU A 168 2.38 -6.99 12.67
N SER A 169 2.03 -7.48 11.48
CA SER A 169 2.37 -6.79 10.23
C SER A 169 1.66 -5.42 10.15
N ASP A 170 2.16 -4.53 9.29
CA ASP A 170 1.53 -3.20 9.12
C ASP A 170 0.15 -3.27 8.45
N LYS A 171 -0.19 -4.42 7.85
CA LYS A 171 -1.53 -4.71 7.34
C LYS A 171 -2.51 -5.10 8.45
N ALA A 172 -2.02 -5.63 9.57
CA ALA A 172 -2.82 -6.01 10.74
C ALA A 172 -3.04 -4.77 11.65
N ILE A 173 -3.73 -3.77 11.12
CA ILE A 173 -3.94 -2.48 11.81
C ILE A 173 -4.71 -2.62 13.12
N ASN A 174 -5.67 -3.54 13.18
CA ASN A 174 -6.44 -3.85 14.37
C ASN A 174 -5.55 -4.30 15.54
N LEU A 175 -4.64 -5.23 15.30
CA LEU A 175 -3.69 -5.71 16.32
C LEU A 175 -2.59 -4.69 16.62
N SER A 176 -2.12 -3.96 15.60
CA SER A 176 -1.14 -2.88 15.79
C SER A 176 -1.71 -1.73 16.64
N ALA A 177 -2.97 -1.34 16.42
CA ALA A 177 -3.66 -0.33 17.21
C ALA A 177 -3.87 -0.80 18.66
N ALA A 178 -4.30 -2.05 18.86
CA ALA A 178 -4.44 -2.63 20.19
C ALA A 178 -3.11 -2.64 20.96
N LEU A 179 -2.01 -2.98 20.27
CA LEU A 179 -0.67 -2.95 20.86
C LEU A 179 -0.25 -1.52 21.23
N GLY A 180 -0.50 -0.55 20.35
CA GLY A 180 -0.24 0.87 20.62
C GLY A 180 -1.01 1.38 21.85
N ALA A 181 -2.31 1.06 21.94
CA ALA A 181 -3.15 1.40 23.09
C ALA A 181 -2.66 0.73 24.38
N ALA A 182 -2.30 -0.55 24.33
CA ALA A 182 -1.76 -1.27 25.47
C ALA A 182 -0.41 -0.70 25.96
N LEU A 183 0.48 -0.30 25.04
CA LEU A 183 1.74 0.34 25.38
C LEU A 183 1.51 1.70 26.05
N TYR A 184 0.59 2.51 25.52
CA TYR A 184 0.20 3.79 26.10
C TYR A 184 -0.39 3.62 27.50
N GLN A 185 -1.33 2.68 27.66
CA GLN A 185 -1.97 2.37 28.95
C GLN A 185 -1.07 1.59 29.90
N ARG A 186 0.10 1.12 29.45
CA ARG A 186 1.02 0.31 30.23
C ARG A 186 0.36 -0.97 30.78
N ASN A 187 -0.57 -1.55 30.02
CA ASN A 187 -1.32 -2.74 30.41
C ASN A 187 -1.37 -3.77 29.26
N PHE A 188 -0.73 -4.93 29.45
CA PHE A 188 -0.67 -5.98 28.43
C PHE A 188 -2.04 -6.67 28.23
N ASP A 189 -2.89 -6.70 29.26
CA ASP A 189 -4.21 -7.33 29.16
C ASP A 189 -5.07 -6.69 28.06
N VAL A 190 -4.93 -5.37 27.86
CA VAL A 190 -5.61 -4.64 26.77
C VAL A 190 -5.28 -5.22 25.40
N PHE A 191 -3.99 -5.52 25.14
CA PHE A 191 -3.58 -6.11 23.87
C PHE A 191 -4.03 -7.56 23.77
N TRP A 192 -3.86 -8.33 24.84
CA TRP A 192 -4.18 -9.75 24.82
C TRP A 192 -5.67 -10.03 24.65
N GLU A 193 -6.54 -9.30 25.35
CA GLU A 193 -8.00 -9.45 25.21
C GLU A 193 -8.46 -9.12 23.78
N ALA A 194 -7.89 -8.07 23.20
CA ALA A 194 -8.13 -7.71 21.81
C ALA A 194 -7.61 -8.81 20.86
N ALA A 195 -6.38 -9.30 21.07
CA ALA A 195 -5.78 -10.31 20.22
C ALA A 195 -6.52 -11.65 20.29
N ASP A 196 -6.87 -12.13 21.48
CA ASP A 196 -7.64 -13.35 21.69
C ASP A 196 -9.05 -13.27 21.06
N SER A 197 -9.65 -12.08 21.05
CA SER A 197 -10.92 -11.85 20.35
C SER A 197 -10.72 -11.85 18.83
N ILE A 198 -9.71 -11.14 18.32
CA ILE A 198 -9.48 -10.91 16.89
C ILE A 198 -9.08 -12.18 16.16
N THR A 199 -8.21 -13.02 16.74
CA THR A 199 -7.68 -14.22 16.05
C THR A 199 -8.75 -15.27 15.75
N LYS A 200 -9.90 -15.20 16.43
CA LYS A 200 -11.06 -16.09 16.23
C LYS A 200 -12.02 -15.58 15.15
N LEU A 201 -11.79 -14.39 14.62
CA LEU A 201 -12.67 -13.73 13.65
C LEU A 201 -12.15 -13.91 12.21
N VAL A 202 -13.05 -13.73 11.25
CA VAL A 202 -12.68 -13.64 9.84
C VAL A 202 -11.73 -12.44 9.65
N PRO A 203 -10.57 -12.62 8.97
CA PRO A 203 -9.61 -11.55 8.78
C PRO A 203 -10.19 -10.33 8.06
N CYS A 204 -9.80 -9.14 8.52
CA CYS A 204 -10.16 -7.86 7.89
C CYS A 204 -9.28 -7.65 6.64
N THR A 205 -9.82 -7.94 5.45
CA THR A 205 -9.10 -7.85 4.17
C THR A 205 -9.89 -7.06 3.13
N LYS A 206 -9.26 -6.72 2.00
CA LYS A 206 -9.95 -6.13 0.83
C LYS A 206 -11.05 -6.99 0.22
N HIS A 207 -11.08 -8.30 0.52
CA HIS A 207 -12.08 -9.21 -0.03
C HIS A 207 -13.42 -9.09 0.70
N GLY A 208 -13.47 -8.37 1.83
CA GLY A 208 -14.67 -8.18 2.60
C GLY A 208 -14.96 -9.33 3.56
N ILE A 209 -16.05 -9.18 4.31
CA ILE A 209 -16.51 -10.15 5.31
C ILE A 209 -18.00 -10.42 5.08
N VAL A 210 -18.33 -11.68 4.81
CA VAL A 210 -19.71 -12.17 4.73
C VAL A 210 -20.22 -12.49 6.13
N ARG A 211 -21.49 -12.17 6.42
CA ARG A 211 -22.13 -12.42 7.74
C ARG A 211 -21.34 -11.84 8.94
N GLY A 212 -20.54 -10.79 8.71
CA GLY A 212 -19.82 -10.10 9.76
C GLY A 212 -20.75 -9.30 10.67
N LYS A 213 -20.29 -9.03 11.89
CA LYS A 213 -20.88 -7.99 12.74
C LYS A 213 -20.25 -6.64 12.40
N TRP A 214 -21.08 -5.61 12.36
CA TRP A 214 -20.69 -4.29 11.89
C TRP A 214 -21.07 -3.21 12.90
N TRP A 215 -20.25 -2.17 12.93
CA TRP A 215 -20.47 -0.95 13.70
C TRP A 215 -20.39 0.25 12.76
N THR A 216 -21.12 1.29 13.13
CA THR A 216 -21.08 2.61 12.49
C THR A 216 -21.04 3.70 13.56
N VAL A 217 -20.77 4.94 13.18
CA VAL A 217 -20.78 6.07 14.12
C VAL A 217 -22.19 6.29 14.68
N ALA A 218 -22.27 6.74 15.93
CA ALA A 218 -23.53 7.03 16.61
C ALA A 218 -24.42 8.00 15.82
N GLY A 219 -25.72 7.69 15.79
CA GLY A 219 -26.68 8.39 14.95
C GLY A 219 -26.65 7.95 13.48
N GLY A 220 -26.09 6.78 13.20
CA GLY A 220 -26.11 6.10 11.92
C GLY A 220 -25.23 6.69 10.82
N CYS A 221 -24.54 5.80 10.10
CA CYS A 221 -24.04 6.05 8.76
C CYS A 221 -24.12 4.73 7.96
N PRO A 222 -24.93 4.63 6.90
CA PRO A 222 -25.13 3.38 6.14
C PRO A 222 -23.86 2.93 5.41
N ASP A 223 -23.04 3.89 4.98
CA ASP A 223 -21.84 3.63 4.16
C ASP A 223 -20.57 3.45 4.99
N LEU A 224 -20.62 3.67 6.30
CA LEU A 224 -19.52 3.38 7.22
C LEU A 224 -19.72 2.00 7.85
N ASN A 225 -18.68 1.19 7.70
CA ASN A 225 -18.61 -0.20 8.10
C ASN A 225 -17.32 -0.45 8.87
N VAL A 226 -17.44 -0.61 10.19
CA VAL A 226 -16.33 -1.07 11.05
C VAL A 226 -16.60 -2.52 11.42
N CYS A 227 -15.71 -3.44 11.04
CA CYS A 227 -15.88 -4.85 11.37
C CYS A 227 -15.56 -5.15 12.84
N GLU A 228 -16.03 -6.30 13.34
CA GLU A 228 -15.81 -6.77 14.71
C GLU A 228 -14.32 -6.77 15.10
N ALA A 229 -13.43 -7.17 14.20
CA ALA A 229 -11.99 -7.17 14.48
C ALA A 229 -11.42 -5.75 14.68
N CYS A 230 -11.87 -4.76 13.91
CA CYS A 230 -11.48 -3.36 14.07
C CYS A 230 -12.16 -2.71 15.28
N TYR A 231 -13.37 -3.14 15.63
CA TYR A 231 -14.03 -2.73 16.87
C TYR A 231 -13.21 -3.16 18.10
N HIS A 232 -12.82 -4.44 18.17
CA HIS A 232 -11.99 -4.96 19.27
C HIS A 232 -10.55 -4.47 19.26
N GLY A 233 -9.96 -4.19 18.09
CA GLY A 233 -8.56 -3.79 17.99
C GLY A 233 -8.32 -2.29 18.08
N VAL A 234 -9.26 -1.48 17.59
CA VAL A 234 -9.07 -0.02 17.44
C VAL A 234 -9.99 0.74 18.38
N LEU A 235 -11.29 0.45 18.39
CA LEU A 235 -12.28 1.28 19.08
C LEU A 235 -12.31 1.01 20.59
N LEU A 236 -12.40 -0.26 20.99
CA LEU A 236 -12.44 -0.65 22.40
C LEU A 236 -11.15 -0.27 23.16
N PRO A 237 -9.94 -0.61 22.70
CA PRO A 237 -8.71 -0.25 23.39
C PRO A 237 -8.49 1.27 23.49
N SER A 238 -9.07 2.04 22.57
CA SER A 238 -9.00 3.50 22.58
C SER A 238 -10.11 4.17 23.40
N GLY A 239 -11.06 3.41 23.98
CA GLY A 239 -12.19 3.96 24.73
C GLY A 239 -13.15 4.82 23.90
N LEU A 240 -13.23 4.50 22.60
CA LEU A 240 -14.05 5.21 21.61
C LEU A 240 -15.30 4.44 21.18
N ASP A 241 -15.48 3.22 21.69
CA ASP A 241 -16.64 2.35 21.48
C ASP A 241 -17.97 3.08 21.70
N ARG A 242 -18.05 3.95 22.72
CA ARG A 242 -19.23 4.78 23.02
C ARG A 242 -19.71 5.70 21.89
N PHE A 243 -18.85 6.00 20.92
CA PHE A 243 -19.20 6.83 19.77
C PHE A 243 -19.63 6.01 18.55
N PHE A 244 -19.70 4.69 18.70
CA PHE A 244 -20.14 3.75 17.69
C PHE A 244 -21.34 2.95 18.20
N GLU A 245 -22.15 2.50 17.26
CA GLU A 245 -23.31 1.66 17.52
C GLU A 245 -23.32 0.47 16.55
N PRO A 246 -23.90 -0.68 16.97
CA PRO A 246 -24.08 -1.82 16.07
C PRO A 246 -24.90 -1.42 14.84
N ALA A 247 -24.50 -1.92 13.69
CA ALA A 247 -25.14 -1.67 12.42
C ALA A 247 -25.55 -2.97 11.76
N GLU A 248 -26.84 -3.11 11.43
CA GLU A 248 -27.32 -4.23 10.63
C GLU A 248 -26.93 -4.02 9.16
N ARG A 249 -26.40 -5.07 8.55
CA ARG A 249 -25.95 -5.11 7.16
C ARG A 249 -26.44 -6.37 6.48
N ASP A 250 -26.54 -6.33 5.15
CA ASP A 250 -26.94 -7.49 4.38
C ASP A 250 -25.93 -8.63 4.58
N PRO A 251 -26.34 -9.78 5.14
CA PRO A 251 -25.44 -10.89 5.42
C PRO A 251 -24.94 -11.61 4.17
N THR A 252 -25.50 -11.31 2.99
CA THR A 252 -25.11 -11.92 1.71
C THR A 252 -24.03 -11.15 0.97
N LEU A 253 -23.73 -9.91 1.39
CA LEU A 253 -22.76 -9.06 0.74
C LEU A 253 -21.37 -9.20 1.36
N ASP A 254 -20.35 -9.20 0.50
CA ASP A 254 -18.96 -8.99 0.89
C ASP A 254 -18.73 -7.51 1.20
N ILE A 255 -18.76 -7.17 2.49
CA ILE A 255 -18.56 -5.78 2.93
C ILE A 255 -17.12 -5.60 3.38
N VAL A 256 -16.45 -4.57 2.85
CA VAL A 256 -15.07 -4.20 3.23
C VAL A 256 -15.12 -3.20 4.38
N CYS A 257 -14.34 -3.46 5.43
CA CYS A 257 -14.20 -2.54 6.55
C CYS A 257 -13.51 -1.24 6.14
N ASN A 258 -14.02 -0.09 6.56
CA ASN A 258 -13.38 1.21 6.30
C ASN A 258 -12.07 1.41 7.07
N PHE A 259 -11.79 0.57 8.07
CA PHE A 259 -10.51 0.54 8.79
C PHE A 259 -9.56 -0.51 8.19
N CYS A 260 -9.90 -1.13 7.05
CA CYS A 260 -8.96 -1.97 6.31
C CYS A 260 -7.95 -1.08 5.58
N PRO A 261 -6.62 -1.33 5.71
CA PRO A 261 -5.60 -0.55 5.00
C PRO A 261 -5.74 -0.53 3.48
N GLU A 262 -6.37 -1.56 2.91
CA GLU A 262 -6.64 -1.66 1.47
C GLU A 262 -7.99 -1.02 1.06
N SER A 263 -8.75 -0.44 2.01
CA SER A 263 -9.98 0.27 1.69
C SER A 263 -9.68 1.64 1.09
N GLN A 264 -10.54 2.08 0.17
CA GLN A 264 -10.31 3.28 -0.65
C GLN A 264 -9.96 4.53 0.17
N ARG A 265 -10.73 4.82 1.24
CA ARG A 265 -10.57 6.02 2.09
C ARG A 265 -9.85 5.76 3.41
N PHE A 266 -9.12 4.64 3.53
CA PHE A 266 -8.47 4.27 4.78
C PHE A 266 -7.63 5.40 5.38
N VAL A 267 -6.69 5.94 4.59
CA VAL A 267 -5.75 6.97 5.06
C VAL A 267 -6.52 8.22 5.51
N GLU A 268 -7.45 8.70 4.69
CA GLU A 268 -8.28 9.86 5.01
C GLU A 268 -9.06 9.69 6.32
N PHE A 269 -9.65 8.51 6.52
CA PHE A 269 -10.43 8.24 7.73
C PHE A 269 -9.55 8.04 8.95
N VAL A 270 -8.41 7.36 8.83
CA VAL A 270 -7.47 7.18 9.94
C VAL A 270 -6.83 8.51 10.34
N ASP A 271 -6.47 9.37 9.38
CA ASP A 271 -5.93 10.70 9.67
C ASP A 271 -6.96 11.57 10.40
N LYS A 272 -8.22 11.55 9.95
CA LYS A 272 -9.31 12.25 10.63
C LYS A 272 -9.62 11.67 12.00
N PHE A 273 -9.48 10.37 12.16
CA PHE A 273 -9.64 9.68 13.43
C PHE A 273 -8.53 10.07 14.41
N ALA A 274 -7.27 10.10 13.95
CA ALA A 274 -6.13 10.59 14.73
C ALA A 274 -6.29 12.07 15.11
N GLU A 275 -6.73 12.92 14.17
CA GLU A 275 -7.03 14.33 14.44
C GLU A 275 -8.09 14.49 15.54
N ALA A 276 -9.14 13.65 15.51
CA ALA A 276 -10.19 13.66 16.52
C ALA A 276 -9.68 13.19 17.90
N LEU A 277 -8.76 12.21 17.93
CA LEU A 277 -8.08 11.77 19.15
C LEU A 277 -7.21 12.88 19.75
N ASP A 278 -6.37 13.52 18.93
CA ASP A 278 -5.46 14.59 19.38
C ASP A 278 -6.22 15.81 19.89
N LYS A 279 -7.33 16.18 19.24
CA LYS A 279 -8.17 17.31 19.65
C LYS A 279 -9.13 16.95 20.79
N GLY A 280 -9.37 15.67 21.04
CA GLY A 280 -10.38 15.19 21.99
C GLY A 280 -11.83 15.51 21.60
N VAL A 281 -12.11 15.74 20.31
CA VAL A 281 -13.44 16.10 19.79
C VAL A 281 -13.85 15.15 18.67
N PHE A 282 -14.65 14.14 19.02
CA PHE A 282 -15.03 13.07 18.09
C PHE A 282 -16.01 13.50 16.99
N SER A 283 -16.75 14.60 17.17
CA SER A 283 -17.72 15.07 16.17
C SER A 283 -17.05 15.39 14.83
N TYR A 284 -15.81 15.88 14.83
CA TYR A 284 -15.06 16.12 13.59
C TYR A 284 -14.90 14.85 12.74
N TYR A 285 -14.62 13.71 13.39
CA TYR A 285 -14.55 12.43 12.70
C TYR A 285 -15.95 12.00 12.23
N ALA A 286 -16.95 12.04 13.12
CA ALA A 286 -18.30 11.60 12.82
C ALA A 286 -18.95 12.38 11.66
N ASP A 287 -18.79 13.71 11.63
CA ASP A 287 -19.31 14.57 10.57
C ASP A 287 -18.58 14.32 9.24
N HIS A 288 -17.26 14.09 9.32
CA HIS A 288 -16.44 13.77 8.14
C HIS A 288 -16.89 12.43 7.52
N VAL A 289 -16.98 11.36 8.30
CA VAL A 289 -17.41 10.05 7.74
C VAL A 289 -18.85 10.07 7.24
N LYS A 290 -19.77 10.78 7.91
CA LYS A 290 -21.16 10.94 7.42
C LYS A 290 -21.21 11.65 6.06
N THR A 291 -20.27 12.54 5.80
CA THR A 291 -20.15 13.23 4.50
C THR A 291 -19.51 12.35 3.44
N TRP A 292 -18.45 11.61 3.80
CA TRP A 292 -17.52 11.01 2.84
C TRP A 292 -17.65 9.49 2.65
N ALA A 293 -18.24 8.76 3.61
CA ALA A 293 -18.30 7.29 3.54
C ALA A 293 -19.05 6.78 2.31
N GLY A 294 -20.16 7.43 1.95
CA GLY A 294 -20.94 7.11 0.76
C GLY A 294 -20.41 7.74 -0.54
N VAL A 295 -19.29 8.46 -0.49
CA VAL A 295 -18.72 9.18 -1.64
C VAL A 295 -17.62 8.34 -2.26
N PRO A 296 -17.78 7.79 -3.47
CA PRO A 296 -16.72 7.01 -4.08
C PRO A 296 -15.60 7.94 -4.59
N ILE A 297 -14.34 7.56 -4.33
CA ILE A 297 -13.15 8.35 -4.69
C ILE A 297 -13.16 8.73 -6.17
N CYS A 298 -12.64 9.90 -6.52
CA CYS A 298 -12.51 10.32 -7.90
C CYS A 298 -11.77 9.25 -8.73
N PRO A 299 -12.32 8.82 -9.89
CA PRO A 299 -11.65 7.82 -10.73
C PRO A 299 -10.36 8.36 -11.40
N GLY A 300 -10.05 9.65 -11.20
CA GLY A 300 -8.90 10.32 -11.82
C GLY A 300 -9.04 10.30 -13.34
N ILE A 301 -7.97 9.88 -14.01
CA ILE A 301 -7.96 9.70 -15.46
C ILE A 301 -8.95 8.63 -15.93
N ARG A 302 -9.32 7.68 -15.09
CA ARG A 302 -10.23 6.60 -15.49
C ARG A 302 -11.66 7.12 -15.63
N SER A 303 -12.43 6.43 -16.46
CA SER A 303 -13.86 6.67 -16.59
C SER A 303 -14.67 5.92 -15.54
N ARG A 304 -15.89 6.40 -15.27
CA ARG A 304 -16.86 5.76 -14.38
C ARG A 304 -18.22 5.70 -15.08
N LYS A 305 -18.92 4.58 -14.90
CA LYS A 305 -20.32 4.37 -15.30
C LYS A 305 -21.23 4.44 -14.07
N GLU A 306 -22.53 4.60 -14.29
CA GLU A 306 -23.55 4.44 -13.25
C GLU A 306 -23.27 5.31 -12.01
N ALA A 307 -23.01 6.60 -12.24
CA ALA A 307 -22.58 7.51 -11.19
C ALA A 307 -23.39 8.80 -11.18
N ARG A 308 -23.33 9.49 -10.03
CA ARG A 308 -23.88 10.84 -9.89
C ARG A 308 -22.84 11.87 -10.29
N TRP A 309 -23.29 12.86 -11.05
CA TRP A 309 -22.45 13.91 -11.60
C TRP A 309 -22.97 15.30 -11.25
N TRP A 310 -22.02 16.23 -11.17
CA TRP A 310 -22.23 17.66 -11.05
C TRP A 310 -21.57 18.35 -12.24
N GLY A 311 -21.82 19.63 -12.43
CA GLY A 311 -21.12 20.43 -13.43
C GLY A 311 -22.02 20.85 -14.58
N TYR A 312 -21.45 20.83 -15.78
CA TYR A 312 -22.10 21.23 -17.03
C TYR A 312 -22.11 20.04 -17.99
N PRO A 313 -22.98 20.03 -19.02
CA PRO A 313 -23.01 18.95 -20.01
C PRO A 313 -21.65 18.70 -20.69
N ASP A 314 -20.84 19.75 -20.85
CA ASP A 314 -19.50 19.67 -21.44
C ASP A 314 -18.38 19.45 -20.40
N ALA A 315 -18.70 19.56 -19.11
CA ALA A 315 -17.72 19.56 -18.03
C ALA A 315 -18.30 18.89 -16.77
N THR A 316 -18.15 17.57 -16.67
CA THR A 316 -18.72 16.74 -15.60
C THR A 316 -17.77 16.57 -14.42
N PHE A 317 -18.30 16.66 -13.21
CA PHE A 317 -17.58 16.59 -11.94
C PHE A 317 -18.11 15.40 -11.14
N CYS A 318 -17.25 14.50 -10.67
CA CYS A 318 -17.69 13.44 -9.77
C CYS A 318 -18.03 14.02 -8.38
N GLN A 319 -18.80 13.28 -7.57
CA GLN A 319 -19.18 13.70 -6.22
C GLN A 319 -17.97 14.08 -5.35
N ASP A 320 -16.89 13.29 -5.45
CA ASP A 320 -15.65 13.50 -4.70
C ASP A 320 -15.00 14.85 -5.01
N CYS A 321 -14.80 15.17 -6.29
CA CYS A 321 -14.26 16.47 -6.70
C CYS A 321 -15.23 17.63 -6.47
N TYR A 322 -16.54 17.38 -6.52
CA TYR A 322 -17.52 18.40 -6.18
C TYR A 322 -17.38 18.78 -4.71
N LEU A 323 -17.44 17.82 -3.79
CA LEU A 323 -17.37 18.08 -2.35
C LEU A 323 -15.99 18.58 -1.89
N SER A 324 -14.89 18.07 -2.45
CA SER A 324 -13.53 18.41 -1.99
C SER A 324 -12.98 19.71 -2.56
N PHE A 325 -13.61 20.26 -3.60
CA PHE A 325 -13.06 21.40 -4.32
C PHE A 325 -14.12 22.38 -4.80
N ILE A 326 -15.17 21.91 -5.50
CA ILE A 326 -16.15 22.82 -6.12
C ILE A 326 -17.08 23.44 -5.09
N ALA A 327 -17.56 22.68 -4.09
CA ALA A 327 -18.60 23.07 -3.16
C ALA A 327 -18.27 24.37 -2.41
N ASP A 328 -17.00 24.61 -2.12
CA ASP A 328 -16.52 25.80 -1.42
C ASP A 328 -16.20 26.99 -2.34
N THR A 329 -16.52 26.90 -3.64
CA THR A 329 -16.26 27.98 -4.61
C THR A 329 -17.48 28.86 -4.86
N PRO A 330 -17.30 30.15 -5.22
CA PRO A 330 -18.42 31.09 -5.45
C PRO A 330 -19.44 30.64 -6.52
N LEU A 331 -19.02 29.80 -7.47
CA LEU A 331 -19.87 29.33 -8.56
C LEU A 331 -20.52 27.97 -8.28
N ALA A 332 -20.27 27.33 -7.13
CA ALA A 332 -20.80 26.01 -6.79
C ALA A 332 -22.33 25.93 -6.93
N ASP A 333 -23.00 26.95 -6.40
CA ASP A 333 -24.46 27.10 -6.43
C ASP A 333 -25.00 27.59 -7.77
N ALA A 334 -24.15 27.85 -8.76
CA ALA A 334 -24.56 28.21 -10.12
C ALA A 334 -24.51 27.01 -11.07
N VAL A 335 -23.99 25.87 -10.61
CA VAL A 335 -23.82 24.67 -11.42
C VAL A 335 -25.20 24.06 -11.78
N PRO A 336 -25.48 23.78 -13.07
CA PRO A 336 -26.78 23.30 -13.52
C PRO A 336 -27.03 21.82 -13.23
N ILE A 337 -26.01 20.96 -13.36
CA ILE A 337 -26.12 19.54 -13.03
C ILE A 337 -25.76 19.36 -11.55
N ARG A 338 -26.66 18.79 -10.75
CA ARG A 338 -26.45 18.55 -9.31
C ARG A 338 -26.86 17.15 -8.91
N GLY A 339 -25.86 16.28 -8.74
CA GLY A 339 -26.08 14.90 -8.32
C GLY A 339 -26.93 14.08 -9.29
N MET A 340 -26.94 14.45 -10.58
CA MET A 340 -27.71 13.74 -11.59
C MET A 340 -27.09 12.37 -11.84
N TYR A 341 -27.88 11.31 -11.70
CA TYR A 341 -27.45 9.96 -12.02
C TYR A 341 -27.39 9.77 -13.54
N ASP A 342 -26.31 9.16 -14.02
CA ASP A 342 -26.10 8.85 -15.42
C ASP A 342 -25.36 7.52 -15.56
N GLU A 343 -25.89 6.64 -16.41
CA GLU A 343 -25.36 5.31 -16.69
C GLU A 343 -24.19 5.33 -17.68
N ARG A 344 -24.04 6.42 -18.44
CA ARG A 344 -23.00 6.56 -19.45
C ARG A 344 -21.61 6.57 -18.82
N THR A 345 -20.65 6.13 -19.63
CA THR A 345 -19.23 6.18 -19.27
C THR A 345 -18.74 7.61 -19.39
N MET A 346 -18.39 8.23 -18.26
CA MET A 346 -17.91 9.61 -18.22
C MET A 346 -16.66 9.73 -17.37
N ILE A 347 -15.90 10.80 -17.61
CA ILE A 347 -14.73 11.15 -16.82
C ILE A 347 -15.04 12.32 -15.90
N CYS A 348 -14.34 12.39 -14.77
CA CYS A 348 -14.29 13.64 -14.03
C CYS A 348 -13.38 14.63 -14.80
N GLN A 349 -13.78 15.88 -14.91
CA GLN A 349 -12.93 16.93 -15.48
C GLN A 349 -12.09 17.61 -14.40
N MET A 350 -12.57 17.63 -13.16
CA MET A 350 -11.96 18.37 -12.04
C MET A 350 -10.87 17.62 -11.29
N TRP A 351 -10.46 16.43 -11.75
CA TRP A 351 -9.23 15.82 -11.23
C TRP A 351 -7.97 16.48 -11.82
N SER A 352 -8.08 17.09 -13.01
CA SER A 352 -6.94 17.76 -13.66
C SER A 352 -6.59 19.07 -12.95
N PRO A 353 -5.31 19.28 -12.55
CA PRO A 353 -4.85 20.53 -11.95
C PRO A 353 -5.11 21.75 -12.85
N ARG A 354 -4.94 21.60 -14.16
CA ARG A 354 -5.20 22.67 -15.13
C ARG A 354 -6.68 23.04 -15.18
N MET A 355 -7.57 22.06 -15.18
CA MET A 355 -9.02 22.30 -15.11
C MET A 355 -9.41 23.03 -13.82
N ARG A 356 -8.82 22.66 -12.67
CA ARG A 356 -9.00 23.37 -11.40
C ARG A 356 -8.55 24.82 -11.49
N LYS A 357 -7.40 25.10 -12.10
CA LYS A 357 -6.91 26.47 -12.30
C LYS A 357 -7.86 27.31 -13.16
N MET A 358 -8.38 26.73 -14.24
CA MET A 358 -9.36 27.42 -15.10
C MET A 358 -10.70 27.66 -14.38
N TRP A 359 -11.13 26.73 -13.54
CA TRP A 359 -12.32 26.91 -12.70
C TRP A 359 -12.16 28.07 -11.71
N LEU A 360 -11.01 28.16 -11.03
CA LEU A 360 -10.73 29.26 -10.10
C LEU A 360 -10.70 30.61 -10.84
N ALA A 361 -10.06 30.68 -12.01
CA ALA A 361 -10.08 31.89 -12.84
C ALA A 361 -11.52 32.30 -13.23
N THR A 362 -12.39 31.32 -13.49
CA THR A 362 -13.81 31.57 -13.75
C THR A 362 -14.55 32.12 -12.53
N CYS A 363 -14.22 31.61 -11.33
CA CYS A 363 -14.77 32.10 -10.07
C CYS A 363 -14.29 33.52 -9.73
N GLU A 364 -13.03 33.84 -10.04
CA GLU A 364 -12.43 35.16 -9.80
C GLU A 364 -12.96 36.24 -10.75
N ALA A 365 -13.41 35.84 -11.95
CA ALA A 365 -13.89 36.76 -12.98
C ALA A 365 -15.15 37.55 -12.57
N GLY A 366 -15.95 37.04 -11.63
CA GLY A 366 -17.13 37.73 -11.12
C GLY A 366 -18.21 36.78 -10.61
N PRO A 367 -19.30 37.33 -10.04
CA PRO A 367 -20.42 36.53 -9.56
C PRO A 367 -21.13 35.77 -10.70
N PRO A 368 -21.88 34.71 -10.36
CA PRO A 368 -22.71 33.99 -11.32
C PRO A 368 -23.57 34.93 -12.18
N GLY A 369 -23.54 34.74 -13.51
CA GLY A 369 -24.34 35.53 -14.45
C GLY A 369 -23.78 36.92 -14.78
N SER A 370 -22.59 37.29 -14.28
CA SER A 370 -21.88 38.46 -14.78
C SER A 370 -21.27 38.19 -16.17
N THR A 371 -21.22 39.21 -17.03
CA THR A 371 -20.68 39.08 -18.40
C THR A 371 -19.24 38.57 -18.43
N ALA A 372 -18.42 38.99 -17.46
CA ALA A 372 -17.06 38.51 -17.30
C ALA A 372 -17.02 37.02 -16.90
N SER A 373 -17.79 36.61 -15.88
CA SER A 373 -17.86 35.21 -15.46
C SER A 373 -18.42 34.30 -16.55
N GLU A 374 -19.44 34.74 -17.31
CA GLU A 374 -19.99 33.98 -18.43
C GLU A 374 -18.98 33.78 -19.57
N GLY A 375 -18.15 34.79 -19.86
CA GLY A 375 -17.07 34.68 -20.83
C GLY A 375 -16.04 33.61 -20.45
N TRP A 376 -15.53 33.68 -19.21
CA TRP A 376 -14.59 32.68 -18.70
C TRP A 376 -15.21 31.28 -18.58
N LEU A 377 -16.50 31.20 -18.21
CA LEU A 377 -17.22 29.93 -18.15
C LEU A 377 -17.37 29.31 -19.54
N ALA A 378 -17.59 30.12 -20.57
CA ALA A 378 -17.63 29.64 -21.96
C ALA A 378 -16.28 29.08 -22.40
N GLU A 379 -15.18 29.75 -22.06
CA GLU A 379 -13.81 29.26 -22.34
C GLU A 379 -13.52 27.95 -21.60
N PHE A 380 -13.85 27.88 -20.30
CA PHE A 380 -13.73 26.68 -19.49
C PHE A 380 -14.47 25.49 -20.12
N ARG A 381 -15.73 25.69 -20.52
CA ARG A 381 -16.56 24.66 -21.16
C ARG A 381 -16.04 24.25 -22.53
N ALA A 382 -15.57 25.22 -23.34
CA ALA A 382 -14.98 24.93 -24.64
C ALA A 382 -13.71 24.09 -24.50
N PHE A 383 -12.85 24.42 -23.52
CA PHE A 383 -11.66 23.65 -23.22
C PHE A 383 -11.99 22.26 -22.68
N ALA A 384 -12.96 22.13 -21.75
CA ALA A 384 -13.43 20.84 -21.23
C ALA A 384 -13.92 19.91 -22.35
N ARG A 385 -14.68 20.46 -23.31
CA ARG A 385 -15.15 19.71 -24.49
C ARG A 385 -13.97 19.21 -25.35
N ARG A 386 -12.98 20.07 -25.63
CA ARG A 386 -11.77 19.68 -26.36
C ARG A 386 -10.99 18.60 -25.61
N ARG A 387 -10.84 18.74 -24.30
CA ARG A 387 -10.17 17.77 -23.43
C ARG A 387 -10.87 16.40 -23.49
N LEU A 388 -12.20 16.38 -23.43
CA LEU A 388 -12.97 15.14 -23.56
C LEU A 388 -12.78 14.47 -24.94
N GLN A 389 -12.79 15.25 -26.03
CA GLN A 389 -12.52 14.72 -27.37
C GLN A 389 -11.12 14.09 -27.49
N ILE A 390 -10.11 14.73 -26.91
CA ILE A 390 -8.74 14.18 -26.90
C ILE A 390 -8.67 12.95 -26.00
N TYR A 391 -9.33 12.96 -24.84
CA TYR A 391 -9.43 11.79 -23.97
C TYR A 391 -9.98 10.58 -24.73
N ASP A 392 -11.14 10.72 -25.39
CA ASP A 392 -11.81 9.64 -26.12
C ASP A 392 -10.94 9.08 -27.25
N ALA A 393 -10.12 9.93 -27.88
CA ALA A 393 -9.18 9.54 -28.93
C ALA A 393 -7.89 8.88 -28.42
N THR A 394 -7.51 9.09 -27.16
CA THR A 394 -6.18 8.72 -26.64
C THR A 394 -6.22 7.69 -25.52
N VAL A 395 -6.81 8.02 -24.36
CA VAL A 395 -6.66 7.23 -23.13
C VAL A 395 -7.19 5.79 -23.27
N PRO A 396 -8.41 5.54 -23.80
CA PRO A 396 -8.89 4.18 -23.99
C PRO A 396 -7.99 3.35 -24.91
N ARG A 397 -7.36 3.99 -25.91
CA ARG A 397 -6.44 3.33 -26.83
C ARG A 397 -5.13 2.97 -26.14
N ILE A 398 -4.59 3.86 -25.30
CA ILE A 398 -3.41 3.59 -24.48
C ILE A 398 -3.68 2.41 -23.55
N GLU A 399 -4.79 2.44 -22.80
CA GLU A 399 -5.16 1.37 -21.86
C GLU A 399 -5.32 0.03 -22.58
N MET A 400 -5.95 0.02 -23.75
CA MET A 400 -6.10 -1.20 -24.56
C MET A 400 -4.74 -1.75 -25.01
N MET A 401 -3.83 -0.89 -25.47
CA MET A 401 -2.50 -1.31 -25.91
C MET A 401 -1.64 -1.83 -24.76
N GLU A 402 -1.63 -1.14 -23.62
CA GLU A 402 -0.93 -1.58 -22.42
C GLU A 402 -1.51 -2.89 -21.88
N GLY A 403 -2.84 -3.03 -21.85
CA GLY A 403 -3.52 -4.27 -21.46
C GLY A 403 -3.19 -5.47 -22.36
N MET A 404 -3.21 -5.28 -23.68
CA MET A 404 -2.83 -6.33 -24.63
C MET A 404 -1.37 -6.76 -24.46
N ARG A 405 -0.47 -5.83 -24.09
CA ARG A 405 0.93 -6.15 -23.83
C ARG A 405 1.11 -6.97 -22.55
N LEU A 406 0.38 -6.63 -21.49
CA LEU A 406 0.37 -7.41 -20.25
C LEU A 406 -0.14 -8.83 -20.49
N ILE A 407 -1.23 -9.00 -21.23
CA ILE A 407 -1.76 -10.33 -21.58
C ILE A 407 -0.73 -11.16 -22.36
N ARG A 408 -0.05 -10.57 -23.36
CA ARG A 408 1.02 -11.26 -24.11
C ARG A 408 2.18 -11.68 -23.20
N MET A 409 2.54 -10.84 -22.23
CA MET A 409 3.62 -11.11 -21.29
C MET A 409 3.24 -12.22 -20.30
N GLU A 410 2.02 -12.21 -19.80
CA GLU A 410 1.49 -13.28 -18.92
C GLU A 410 1.42 -14.62 -19.65
N GLU A 411 0.88 -14.65 -20.87
CA GLU A 411 0.87 -15.86 -21.70
C GLU A 411 2.29 -16.38 -21.95
N ALA A 412 3.23 -15.49 -22.26
CA ALA A 412 4.63 -15.88 -22.46
C ALA A 412 5.26 -16.46 -21.17
N MET A 413 4.98 -15.86 -20.00
CA MET A 413 5.44 -16.40 -18.71
C MET A 413 4.83 -17.76 -18.40
N HIS A 414 3.54 -17.95 -18.70
CA HIS A 414 2.86 -19.23 -18.55
C HIS A 414 3.51 -20.33 -19.42
N GLN A 415 3.80 -20.03 -20.69
CA GLN A 415 4.57 -20.93 -21.56
C GLN A 415 5.97 -21.23 -20.99
N GLY A 416 6.62 -20.26 -20.35
CA GLY A 416 7.89 -20.46 -19.65
C GLY A 416 7.79 -21.43 -18.47
N GLN A 417 6.74 -21.33 -17.65
CA GLN A 417 6.50 -22.25 -16.53
C GLN A 417 6.23 -23.67 -17.03
N LEU A 418 5.39 -23.83 -18.06
CA LEU A 418 5.12 -25.13 -18.66
C LEU A 418 6.41 -25.74 -19.25
N SER A 419 7.26 -24.93 -19.90
CA SER A 419 8.56 -25.39 -20.40
C SER A 419 9.42 -26.02 -19.30
N ILE A 420 9.46 -25.44 -18.10
CA ILE A 420 10.21 -25.98 -16.95
C ILE A 420 9.62 -27.32 -16.51
N MET A 421 8.29 -27.42 -16.38
CA MET A 421 7.60 -28.65 -15.99
C MET A 421 7.90 -29.79 -16.97
N TYR A 422 7.71 -29.56 -18.28
CA TYR A 422 7.98 -30.56 -19.30
C TYR A 422 9.47 -30.90 -19.41
N SER A 423 10.37 -29.93 -19.18
CA SER A 423 11.81 -30.20 -19.11
C SER A 423 12.15 -31.12 -17.94
N GLY A 424 11.51 -30.94 -16.78
CA GLY A 424 11.67 -31.82 -15.63
C GLY A 424 11.16 -33.24 -15.91
N MET A 425 10.03 -33.38 -16.58
CA MET A 425 9.50 -34.68 -17.03
C MET A 425 10.45 -35.37 -18.01
N ASN A 426 11.03 -34.64 -18.96
CA ASN A 426 12.06 -35.17 -19.86
C ASN A 426 13.28 -35.68 -19.08
N SER A 427 13.81 -34.89 -18.13
CA SER A 427 14.94 -35.31 -17.30
C SER A 427 14.63 -36.57 -16.48
N MET A 428 13.43 -36.67 -15.89
CA MET A 428 13.04 -37.86 -15.13
C MET A 428 12.94 -39.11 -16.01
N ALA A 429 12.30 -39.01 -17.17
CA ALA A 429 12.14 -40.14 -18.09
C ALA A 429 13.48 -40.60 -18.69
N SER A 430 14.37 -39.65 -19.02
CA SER A 430 15.74 -39.93 -19.47
C SER A 430 16.55 -40.66 -18.39
N LEU A 431 16.55 -40.15 -17.15
CA LEU A 431 17.27 -40.75 -16.03
C LEU A 431 16.70 -42.12 -15.62
N ALA A 432 15.39 -42.32 -15.71
CA ALA A 432 14.74 -43.59 -15.41
C ALA A 432 14.92 -44.64 -16.52
N GLY A 433 15.50 -44.27 -17.66
CA GLY A 433 15.67 -45.16 -18.82
C GLY A 433 14.33 -45.61 -19.44
N THR A 434 13.25 -44.86 -19.19
CA THR A 434 11.90 -45.16 -19.71
C THR A 434 11.63 -44.45 -21.04
N THR A 435 12.68 -44.17 -21.81
CA THR A 435 12.56 -43.53 -23.13
C THR A 435 12.16 -44.56 -24.18
N ASP A 436 11.49 -44.13 -25.25
CA ASP A 436 11.00 -45.02 -26.33
C ASP A 436 12.08 -45.32 -27.40
N GLY A 437 13.30 -44.82 -27.21
CA GLY A 437 14.44 -45.04 -28.11
C GLY A 437 14.42 -44.19 -29.38
N TYR A 438 13.43 -43.30 -29.56
CA TYR A 438 13.34 -42.39 -30.69
C TYR A 438 13.68 -40.95 -30.28
N TRP A 439 14.21 -40.18 -31.24
CA TRP A 439 14.43 -38.76 -31.07
C TRP A 439 13.18 -37.98 -31.49
N HIS A 440 12.69 -37.13 -30.60
CA HIS A 440 11.49 -36.32 -30.77
C HIS A 440 11.86 -34.86 -31.04
N GLY A 441 11.28 -34.25 -32.06
CA GLY A 441 11.54 -32.85 -32.41
C GLY A 441 11.63 -32.60 -33.91
N ASN A 442 12.29 -31.51 -34.29
CA ASN A 442 12.53 -31.13 -35.69
C ASN A 442 13.74 -30.20 -35.80
N SER A 443 14.07 -29.77 -37.03
CA SER A 443 15.22 -28.91 -37.30
C SER A 443 15.14 -27.49 -36.70
N SER A 444 13.96 -26.99 -36.30
CA SER A 444 13.81 -25.68 -35.67
C SER A 444 13.82 -25.74 -34.14
N LEU A 445 13.38 -26.86 -33.55
CA LEU A 445 13.32 -27.07 -32.11
C LEU A 445 14.58 -27.74 -31.54
N GLY A 446 15.27 -28.55 -32.35
CA GLY A 446 16.24 -29.53 -31.86
C GLY A 446 15.61 -30.90 -31.66
N TRP A 447 16.44 -31.90 -31.39
CA TRP A 447 16.03 -33.29 -31.15
C TRP A 447 16.21 -33.64 -29.67
N TYR A 448 15.20 -34.29 -29.09
CA TYR A 448 15.13 -34.63 -27.66
C TYR A 448 14.82 -36.12 -27.46
N GLU A 449 15.25 -36.67 -26.33
CA GLU A 449 15.08 -38.10 -25.99
C GLU A 449 13.63 -38.48 -25.66
N THR A 450 12.75 -37.50 -25.44
CA THR A 450 11.32 -37.71 -25.17
C THR A 450 10.46 -36.64 -25.83
N GLU A 451 9.17 -36.94 -26.05
CA GLU A 451 8.16 -35.97 -26.52
C GLU A 451 8.05 -34.76 -25.58
N HIS A 452 8.21 -34.98 -24.27
CA HIS A 452 8.22 -33.91 -23.26
C HIS A 452 9.38 -32.92 -23.47
N GLY A 453 10.55 -33.39 -23.90
CA GLY A 453 11.69 -32.51 -24.21
C GLY A 453 11.39 -31.61 -25.41
N ALA A 454 10.77 -32.16 -26.47
CA ALA A 454 10.36 -31.40 -27.65
C ALA A 454 9.25 -30.38 -27.31
N THR A 455 8.29 -30.77 -26.45
CA THR A 455 7.24 -29.86 -25.96
C THR A 455 7.82 -28.73 -25.14
N ALA A 456 8.76 -29.02 -24.23
CA ALA A 456 9.44 -28.01 -23.42
C ALA A 456 10.18 -26.98 -24.28
N ALA A 457 10.87 -27.42 -25.33
CA ALA A 457 11.57 -26.54 -26.27
C ALA A 457 10.62 -25.66 -27.07
N ASN A 458 9.51 -26.21 -27.54
CA ASN A 458 8.49 -25.44 -28.26
C ASN A 458 7.88 -24.34 -27.37
N MET A 459 7.54 -24.67 -26.12
CA MET A 459 7.01 -23.71 -25.15
C MET A 459 8.03 -22.61 -24.81
N ARG A 460 9.33 -22.95 -24.75
CA ARG A 460 10.39 -21.95 -24.56
C ARG A 460 10.49 -20.98 -25.75
N ASN A 461 10.37 -21.48 -26.98
CA ASN A 461 10.35 -20.62 -28.16
C ASN A 461 9.10 -19.72 -28.19
N ASN A 462 7.93 -20.25 -27.80
CA ASN A 462 6.71 -19.46 -27.66
C ASN A 462 6.83 -18.38 -26.59
N MET A 463 7.46 -18.68 -25.44
CA MET A 463 7.79 -17.69 -24.42
C MET A 463 8.67 -16.57 -25.01
N ALA A 464 9.77 -16.92 -25.68
CA ALA A 464 10.68 -15.92 -26.25
C ALA A 464 9.98 -15.04 -27.30
N ALA A 465 9.19 -15.64 -28.18
CA ALA A 465 8.42 -14.92 -29.19
C ALA A 465 7.32 -14.04 -28.56
N GLY A 466 6.61 -14.53 -27.54
CA GLY A 466 5.60 -13.77 -26.82
C GLY A 466 6.18 -12.56 -26.10
N MET A 467 7.33 -12.71 -25.43
CA MET A 467 8.06 -11.62 -24.79
C MET A 467 8.56 -10.57 -25.79
N ALA A 468 9.10 -11.00 -26.93
CA ALA A 468 9.48 -10.08 -28.01
C ALA A 468 8.27 -9.34 -28.60
N GLY A 469 7.15 -10.05 -28.80
CA GLY A 469 5.89 -9.49 -29.28
C GLY A 469 5.22 -8.52 -28.31
N ALA A 470 5.42 -8.69 -27.01
CA ALA A 470 4.97 -7.75 -25.97
C ALA A 470 5.81 -6.46 -25.92
N ASN A 471 7.04 -6.50 -26.46
CA ASN A 471 8.01 -5.39 -26.43
C ASN A 471 8.30 -4.80 -27.82
N ARG A 472 7.33 -4.85 -28.74
CA ARG A 472 7.46 -4.22 -30.06
C ARG A 472 7.63 -2.70 -29.94
N MET A 473 8.65 -2.18 -30.61
CA MET A 473 8.97 -0.74 -30.62
C MET A 473 7.83 0.11 -31.20
N GLU A 474 7.10 -0.41 -32.19
CA GLU A 474 5.94 0.27 -32.80
C GLU A 474 4.82 0.54 -31.78
N ASP A 475 4.47 -0.45 -30.95
CA ASP A 475 3.45 -0.32 -29.91
C ASP A 475 3.88 0.75 -28.89
N TRP A 476 5.17 0.78 -28.52
CA TRP A 476 5.74 1.81 -27.63
C TRP A 476 5.70 3.21 -28.24
N MET A 477 6.06 3.36 -29.51
CA MET A 477 6.03 4.65 -30.21
C MET A 477 4.61 5.19 -30.32
N GLN A 478 3.64 4.33 -30.64
CA GLN A 478 2.24 4.73 -30.72
C GLN A 478 1.69 5.11 -29.33
N ILE A 479 2.01 4.36 -28.26
CA ILE A 479 1.65 4.76 -26.89
C ILE A 479 2.26 6.13 -26.54
N ALA A 480 3.52 6.36 -26.88
CA ALA A 480 4.19 7.63 -26.61
C ALA A 480 3.51 8.80 -27.35
N GLN A 481 3.15 8.62 -28.62
CA GLN A 481 2.43 9.63 -29.40
C GLN A 481 1.07 9.96 -28.78
N LEU A 482 0.30 8.95 -28.36
CA LEU A 482 -0.99 9.12 -27.69
C LEU A 482 -0.84 9.86 -26.35
N LYS A 483 0.20 9.54 -25.58
CA LYS A 483 0.52 10.24 -24.33
C LYS A 483 0.87 11.71 -24.57
N THR A 484 1.63 12.03 -25.62
CA THR A 484 1.92 13.42 -26.00
C THR A 484 0.66 14.20 -26.33
N MET A 485 -0.25 13.63 -27.12
CA MET A 485 -1.54 14.28 -27.44
C MET A 485 -2.37 14.54 -26.18
N TRP A 486 -2.38 13.60 -25.23
CA TRP A 486 -3.06 13.80 -23.94
C TRP A 486 -2.44 14.92 -23.10
N LEU A 487 -1.10 14.99 -23.05
CA LEU A 487 -0.39 16.01 -22.28
C LEU A 487 -0.64 17.44 -22.78
N GLU A 488 -1.07 17.65 -24.02
CA GLU A 488 -1.44 18.97 -24.53
C GLU A 488 -2.63 19.61 -23.78
N VAL A 489 -3.48 18.77 -23.15
CA VAL A 489 -4.69 19.20 -22.42
C VAL A 489 -4.62 18.99 -20.91
N GLU A 490 -3.47 18.58 -20.38
CA GLU A 490 -3.19 18.55 -18.94
C GLU A 490 -2.40 19.75 -18.43
#